data_AF-A0A966SHX3-F1
#
_entry.id   AF-A0A966SHX3-F1
#
_cell.length_a   1.000
_cell.length_b   1.000
_cell.length_c   1.000
_cell.angle_alpha   90.00
_cell.angle_beta   90.00
_cell.angle_gamma   90.00
#
_symmetry.space_group_name_H-M   'P 1'
#
loop_
_entity.id
_entity.type
_entity.pdbx_description
1 polymer ?
#
loop_
_entity_poly.entity_id
_entity_poly.type
_entity_poly.pdbx_seq_one_letter_code
_entity_poly.pdbx_strand_id
1 'polypeptide(L)'
;MNAPLRRRRFLQSSTAMIALPALESLGFRPFAATAPAVPPKRLIWLGFGWGITEATWYPDIKKTGADYELPLGLKPLARHKADFSVVQGLWNKYSNEGHWGSTMWLTGANRYAQPGQSFHNSISADQVAAAQLGLQTRFSSLQFNGSQTGDLSGHGPGLSMAWDVSGKPVGGQNGPVAAFHRLFAKDTTPIEQQKAMLAQKRSVLDAVLDNAKALQRGLAKSDNAKLEEYFQGIRDIETRLAKEEQWMGVPQPKAPLPEPKPGVNGKEEIKL
;
A
#
# COMPACT_ATOMS: atom_id res chain seq x y z
N MET A 1 -8.59 -56.01 27.54
CA MET A 1 -9.19 -56.39 26.24
C MET A 1 -9.32 -55.14 25.38
N ASN A 2 -8.39 -54.92 24.44
CA ASN A 2 -8.39 -53.74 23.57
C ASN A 2 -9.13 -54.08 22.26
N ALA A 3 -10.26 -53.44 22.00
CA ALA A 3 -10.93 -53.53 20.71
C ALA A 3 -10.21 -52.61 19.70
N PRO A 4 -9.71 -53.11 18.56
CA PRO A 4 -9.06 -52.24 17.58
C PRO A 4 -10.10 -51.36 16.88
N LEU A 5 -9.85 -50.05 16.87
CA LEU A 5 -10.63 -49.07 16.11
C LEU A 5 -10.58 -49.44 14.62
N ARG A 6 -11.72 -49.92 14.09
CA ARG A 6 -11.84 -50.34 12.69
C ARG A 6 -11.69 -49.13 11.76
N ARG A 7 -10.74 -49.22 10.82
CA ARG A 7 -10.46 -48.29 9.69
C ARG A 7 -11.71 -47.73 8.99
N ARG A 8 -12.81 -48.48 9.00
CA ARG A 8 -14.09 -48.12 8.37
C ARG A 8 -14.89 -47.06 9.14
N ARG A 9 -14.76 -46.95 10.46
CA ARG A 9 -15.39 -45.87 11.26
C ARG A 9 -14.62 -44.55 11.13
N PHE A 10 -13.30 -44.60 11.00
CA PHE A 10 -12.46 -43.42 10.79
C PHE A 10 -12.73 -42.74 9.44
N LEU A 11 -13.02 -43.52 8.39
CA LEU A 11 -13.36 -43.01 7.06
C LEU A 11 -14.82 -42.53 6.94
N GLN A 12 -15.72 -43.00 7.80
CA GLN A 12 -17.12 -42.53 7.82
C GLN A 12 -17.29 -41.17 8.52
N SER A 13 -16.32 -40.72 9.32
CA SER A 13 -16.33 -39.39 9.96
C SER A 13 -15.56 -38.32 9.18
N SER A 14 -14.91 -38.66 8.06
CA SER A 14 -14.04 -37.73 7.32
C SER A 14 -14.79 -36.68 6.49
N THR A 15 -16.09 -36.86 6.25
CA THR A 15 -16.93 -35.91 5.49
C THR A 15 -17.52 -34.78 6.35
N ALA A 16 -17.34 -34.82 7.67
CA ALA A 16 -17.83 -33.80 8.60
C ALA A 16 -16.71 -32.94 9.23
N MET A 17 -15.50 -32.96 8.69
CA MET A 17 -14.49 -31.96 9.04
C MET A 17 -14.74 -30.66 8.27
N ILE A 18 -15.77 -29.92 8.72
CA ILE A 18 -15.66 -28.47 8.71
C ILE A 18 -14.35 -28.17 9.43
N ALA A 19 -13.43 -27.47 8.75
CA ALA A 19 -12.13 -27.11 9.28
C ALA A 19 -12.30 -26.30 10.57
N LEU A 20 -12.35 -26.98 11.71
CA LEU A 20 -12.23 -26.36 13.01
C LEU A 20 -10.80 -25.77 13.09
N PRO A 21 -10.63 -24.50 13.46
CA PRO A 21 -9.32 -23.94 13.74
C PRO A 21 -8.60 -24.85 14.75
N ALA A 22 -7.32 -25.12 14.53
CA ALA A 22 -6.53 -25.91 15.47
C ALA A 22 -6.53 -25.20 16.83
N LEU A 23 -7.21 -25.78 17.81
CA LEU A 23 -7.30 -25.22 19.16
C LEU A 23 -5.99 -25.51 19.91
N GLU A 24 -5.34 -24.45 20.39
CA GLU A 24 -4.07 -24.52 21.14
C GLU A 24 -4.17 -25.41 22.40
N SER A 25 -5.38 -25.60 22.94
CA SER A 25 -5.67 -26.45 24.10
C SER A 25 -5.40 -27.95 23.89
N LEU A 26 -5.21 -28.39 22.63
CA LEU A 26 -4.85 -29.78 22.30
C LEU A 26 -3.35 -29.98 22.05
N GLY A 27 -2.51 -28.99 22.35
CA GLY A 27 -1.05 -29.10 22.23
C GLY A 27 -0.51 -28.96 20.80
N PHE A 28 -1.35 -28.52 19.85
CA PHE A 28 -0.90 -28.11 18.53
C PHE A 28 -0.10 -26.80 18.64
N ARG A 29 1.22 -26.93 18.73
CA ARG A 29 2.13 -25.81 18.46
C ARG A 29 2.13 -25.57 16.96
N PRO A 30 1.98 -24.33 16.46
CA PRO A 30 2.19 -24.07 15.05
C PRO A 30 3.61 -24.52 14.71
N PHE A 31 3.74 -25.51 13.83
CA PHE A 31 5.01 -25.78 13.18
C PHE A 31 5.42 -24.49 12.49
N ALA A 32 6.51 -23.87 12.93
CA ALA A 32 7.16 -22.81 12.20
C ALA A 32 7.51 -23.39 10.82
N ALA A 33 6.69 -23.08 9.83
CA ALA A 33 6.89 -23.55 8.47
C ALA A 33 8.12 -22.84 7.91
N THR A 34 9.28 -23.47 8.02
CA THR A 34 10.47 -23.16 7.23
C THR A 34 10.33 -23.76 5.83
N ALA A 35 9.28 -23.38 5.11
CA ALA A 35 9.37 -23.37 3.65
C ALA A 35 10.27 -22.18 3.27
N PRO A 36 11.15 -22.28 2.25
CA PRO A 36 11.77 -21.08 1.71
C PRO A 36 10.64 -20.21 1.19
N ALA A 37 10.33 -19.14 1.92
CA ALA A 37 9.27 -18.22 1.57
C ALA A 37 9.58 -17.70 0.17
N VAL A 38 8.72 -18.01 -0.81
CA VAL A 38 8.79 -17.39 -2.13
C VAL A 38 8.91 -15.89 -1.88
N PRO A 39 9.95 -15.22 -2.39
CA PRO A 39 10.17 -13.81 -2.08
C PRO A 39 8.91 -13.03 -2.45
N PRO A 40 8.46 -12.10 -1.58
CA PRO A 40 7.21 -11.40 -1.82
C PRO A 40 7.29 -10.65 -3.14
N LYS A 41 6.24 -10.79 -3.97
CA LYS A 41 6.09 -10.00 -5.19
C LYS A 41 6.00 -8.52 -4.81
N ARG A 42 6.78 -7.68 -5.50
CA ARG A 42 6.80 -6.24 -5.28
C ARG A 42 6.26 -5.53 -6.52
N LEU A 43 5.48 -4.49 -6.28
CA LEU A 43 4.94 -3.61 -7.32
C LEU A 43 5.35 -2.18 -6.97
N ILE A 44 5.79 -1.43 -7.98
CA ILE A 44 6.23 -0.04 -7.83
C ILE A 44 5.49 0.79 -8.88
N TRP A 45 4.92 1.91 -8.44
CA TRP A 45 4.31 2.91 -9.30
C TRP A 45 5.14 4.19 -9.23
N LEU A 46 5.62 4.65 -10.37
CA LEU A 46 6.41 5.88 -10.50
C LEU A 46 5.69 6.83 -11.44
N GLY A 47 5.39 8.03 -10.97
CA GLY A 47 4.73 9.07 -11.75
C GLY A 47 5.69 10.24 -12.01
N PHE A 48 5.55 10.84 -13.18
CA PHE A 48 6.27 12.05 -13.57
C PHE A 48 5.31 13.23 -13.41
N GLY A 49 5.48 14.06 -12.39
CA GLY A 49 4.55 15.15 -12.07
C GLY A 49 4.30 16.10 -13.25
N TRP A 50 5.33 16.84 -13.68
CA TRP A 50 5.23 17.70 -14.88
C TRP A 50 5.20 16.93 -16.21
N GLY A 51 5.12 15.59 -16.14
CA GLY A 51 5.23 14.73 -17.30
C GLY A 51 6.66 14.60 -17.82
N ILE A 52 6.72 14.38 -19.13
CA ILE A 52 7.90 13.98 -19.89
C ILE A 52 7.93 14.81 -21.17
N THR A 53 9.11 14.98 -21.76
CA THR A 53 9.21 15.59 -23.09
C THR A 53 8.79 14.57 -24.14
N GLU A 54 7.57 14.69 -24.66
CA GLU A 54 6.97 13.73 -25.60
C GLU A 54 7.87 13.43 -26.81
N ALA A 55 8.47 14.48 -27.39
CA ALA A 55 9.36 14.39 -28.55
C ALA A 55 10.59 13.49 -28.36
N THR A 56 10.97 13.20 -27.11
CA THR A 56 12.16 12.40 -26.79
C THR A 56 11.88 11.18 -25.92
N TRP A 57 10.64 10.97 -25.49
CA TRP A 57 10.31 9.90 -24.55
C TRP A 57 9.76 8.64 -25.21
N TYR A 58 8.96 8.79 -26.26
CA TYR A 58 8.27 7.66 -26.87
C TYR A 58 8.97 7.16 -28.14
N PRO A 59 9.05 5.83 -28.35
CA PRO A 59 9.50 5.27 -29.62
C PRO A 59 8.43 5.47 -30.70
N ASP A 60 8.81 5.27 -31.97
CA ASP A 60 7.86 5.30 -33.09
C ASP A 60 6.71 4.30 -32.86
N ILE A 61 5.47 4.82 -32.77
CA ILE A 61 4.26 4.03 -32.52
C ILE A 61 4.01 2.95 -33.58
N LYS A 62 4.58 3.10 -34.78
CA LYS A 62 4.48 2.12 -35.87
C LYS A 62 5.43 0.93 -35.68
N LYS A 63 6.47 1.05 -34.85
CA LYS A 63 7.45 -0.01 -34.57
C LYS A 63 7.06 -0.76 -33.29
N THR A 64 6.21 -1.78 -33.43
CA THR A 64 5.83 -2.66 -32.32
C THR A 64 6.82 -3.82 -32.14
N GLY A 65 6.79 -4.48 -30.98
CA GLY A 65 7.69 -5.60 -30.65
C GLY A 65 9.00 -5.13 -29.98
N ALA A 66 10.00 -6.01 -29.92
CA ALA A 66 11.26 -5.76 -29.20
C ALA A 66 12.26 -4.89 -29.97
N ASP A 67 12.06 -4.71 -31.29
CA ASP A 67 13.03 -4.12 -32.20
C ASP A 67 12.84 -2.61 -32.42
N TYR A 68 12.08 -1.94 -31.55
CA TYR A 68 11.95 -0.49 -31.57
C TYR A 68 13.28 0.21 -31.24
N GLU A 69 13.47 1.41 -31.76
CA GLU A 69 14.61 2.25 -31.42
C GLU A 69 14.36 2.98 -30.11
N LEU A 70 15.32 2.92 -29.19
CA LEU A 70 15.19 3.56 -27.89
C LEU A 70 15.31 5.09 -28.05
N PRO A 71 14.28 5.86 -27.66
CA PRO A 71 14.28 7.30 -27.84
C PRO A 71 15.25 7.97 -26.85
N LEU A 72 15.63 9.22 -27.13
CA LEU A 72 16.69 9.94 -26.40
C LEU A 72 16.48 9.94 -24.88
N GLY A 73 15.26 10.20 -24.41
CA GLY A 73 14.90 10.25 -22.99
C GLY A 73 15.01 8.90 -22.28
N LEU A 74 15.00 7.79 -23.02
CA LEU A 74 15.16 6.44 -22.46
C LEU A 74 16.57 5.87 -22.69
N LYS A 75 17.48 6.57 -23.40
CA LYS A 75 18.86 6.08 -23.64
C LYS A 75 19.61 5.63 -22.38
N PRO A 76 19.51 6.29 -21.21
CA PRO A 76 20.16 5.81 -20.00
C PRO A 76 19.73 4.40 -19.56
N LEU A 77 18.57 3.92 -20.02
CA LEU A 77 18.03 2.60 -19.74
C LEU A 77 18.38 1.55 -20.82
N ALA A 78 19.28 1.85 -21.77
CA ALA A 78 19.61 0.94 -22.87
C ALA A 78 20.01 -0.47 -22.42
N ARG A 79 20.76 -0.59 -21.32
CA ARG A 79 21.17 -1.88 -20.74
C ARG A 79 19.99 -2.72 -20.20
N HIS A 80 18.83 -2.10 -20.02
CA HIS A 80 17.59 -2.71 -19.51
C HIS A 80 16.50 -2.81 -20.59
N LYS A 81 16.80 -2.57 -21.88
CA LYS A 81 15.77 -2.57 -22.94
C LYS A 81 14.94 -3.86 -22.98
N ALA A 82 15.55 -5.00 -22.65
CA ALA A 82 14.86 -6.30 -22.60
C ALA A 82 13.99 -6.50 -21.34
N ASP A 83 14.13 -5.63 -20.33
CA ASP A 83 13.48 -5.75 -19.02
C ASP A 83 12.17 -4.94 -18.92
N PHE A 84 11.84 -4.11 -19.93
CA PHE A 84 10.64 -3.28 -19.91
C PHE A 84 9.96 -3.18 -21.28
N SER A 85 8.74 -2.67 -21.27
CA SER A 85 7.97 -2.34 -22.48
C SER A 85 7.43 -0.93 -22.36
N VAL A 86 7.38 -0.21 -23.49
CA VAL A 86 6.75 1.11 -23.57
C VAL A 86 5.36 0.94 -24.16
N VAL A 87 4.34 1.27 -23.38
CA VAL A 87 2.95 1.25 -23.82
C VAL A 87 2.51 2.68 -24.09
N GLN A 88 1.92 2.93 -25.25
CA GLN A 88 1.49 4.26 -25.72
C GLN A 88 -0.01 4.29 -25.98
N GLY A 89 -0.59 5.49 -26.06
CA GLY A 89 -2.01 5.68 -26.39
C GLY A 89 -2.97 5.30 -25.27
N LEU A 90 -2.51 5.32 -24.02
CA LEU A 90 -3.35 5.12 -22.84
C LEU A 90 -3.60 6.46 -22.15
N TRP A 91 -4.86 6.72 -21.79
CA TRP A 91 -5.25 7.87 -20.99
C TRP A 91 -6.41 7.50 -20.08
N ASN A 92 -6.48 8.15 -18.93
CA ASN A 92 -7.62 8.03 -18.04
C ASN A 92 -8.79 8.85 -18.61
N LYS A 93 -9.92 8.19 -18.87
CA LYS A 93 -11.11 8.78 -19.51
C LYS A 93 -11.56 10.13 -18.92
N TYR A 94 -11.40 10.31 -17.61
CA TYR A 94 -11.90 11.47 -16.87
C TYR A 94 -10.79 12.39 -16.34
N SER A 95 -9.54 12.16 -16.73
CA SER A 95 -8.40 12.98 -16.31
C SER A 95 -7.82 13.70 -17.51
N ASN A 96 -8.01 15.01 -17.57
CA ASN A 96 -7.57 15.87 -18.67
C ASN A 96 -6.83 17.15 -18.18
N GLU A 97 -6.50 17.22 -16.89
CA GLU A 97 -5.78 18.35 -16.29
C GLU A 97 -4.31 17.97 -16.09
N GLY A 98 -3.39 18.58 -16.85
CA GLY A 98 -1.97 18.20 -16.87
C GLY A 98 -1.29 18.35 -15.51
N HIS A 99 -1.63 19.39 -14.75
CA HIS A 99 -1.02 19.68 -13.45
C HIS A 99 -1.72 18.99 -12.27
N TRP A 100 -2.83 18.30 -12.53
CA TRP A 100 -3.53 17.42 -11.58
C TRP A 100 -3.57 15.97 -12.08
N GLY A 101 -2.83 15.64 -13.15
CA GLY A 101 -2.94 14.36 -13.84
C GLY A 101 -2.61 13.18 -12.92
N SER A 102 -1.65 13.36 -12.00
CA SER A 102 -1.30 12.33 -11.02
C SER A 102 -2.37 12.11 -9.94
N THR A 103 -3.28 13.06 -9.72
CA THR A 103 -4.35 12.97 -8.71
C THR A 103 -5.30 11.83 -9.02
N MET A 104 -5.56 11.56 -10.30
CA MET A 104 -6.43 10.46 -10.73
C MET A 104 -5.69 9.40 -11.53
N TRP A 105 -4.34 9.46 -11.59
CA TRP A 105 -3.56 8.55 -12.43
C TRP A 105 -3.78 7.09 -12.05
N LEU A 106 -3.69 6.75 -10.77
CA LEU A 106 -3.86 5.38 -10.27
C LEU A 106 -5.31 5.00 -9.99
N THR A 107 -6.26 5.94 -10.08
CA THR A 107 -7.67 5.71 -9.72
C THR A 107 -8.59 5.68 -10.94
N GLY A 108 -8.25 6.45 -11.99
CA GLY A 108 -9.12 6.67 -13.14
C GLY A 108 -10.44 7.39 -12.79
N ALA A 109 -10.54 7.95 -11.58
CA ALA A 109 -11.79 8.48 -11.05
C ALA A 109 -12.30 9.69 -11.83
N ASN A 110 -13.62 9.80 -11.93
CA ASN A 110 -14.27 11.02 -12.42
C ASN A 110 -14.43 12.01 -11.26
N ARG A 111 -13.73 13.15 -11.34
CA ARG A 111 -13.80 14.24 -10.35
C ARG A 111 -15.24 14.66 -10.01
N TYR A 112 -16.15 14.54 -10.97
CA TYR A 112 -17.54 14.97 -10.87
C TYR A 112 -18.53 13.81 -10.78
N ALA A 113 -18.09 12.60 -10.38
CA ALA A 113 -18.97 11.44 -10.27
C ALA A 113 -20.06 11.59 -9.19
N GLN A 114 -19.83 12.45 -8.19
CA GLN A 114 -20.74 12.69 -7.08
C GLN A 114 -21.43 14.05 -7.25
N PRO A 115 -22.76 14.09 -7.49
CA PRO A 115 -23.49 15.34 -7.62
C PRO A 115 -23.33 16.22 -6.37
N GLY A 116 -23.11 17.52 -6.58
CA GLY A 116 -22.93 18.49 -5.50
C GLY A 116 -21.55 18.48 -4.83
N GLN A 117 -20.63 17.61 -5.24
CA GLN A 117 -19.24 17.63 -4.77
C GLN A 117 -18.31 18.28 -5.80
N SER A 118 -17.38 19.11 -5.34
CA SER A 118 -16.37 19.77 -6.19
C SER A 118 -15.17 18.86 -6.50
N PHE A 119 -15.10 17.71 -5.83
CA PHE A 119 -14.03 16.73 -5.95
C PHE A 119 -14.52 15.35 -5.52
N HIS A 120 -14.20 14.34 -6.33
CA HIS A 120 -14.39 12.92 -6.02
C HIS A 120 -13.17 12.13 -6.50
N ASN A 121 -12.78 11.14 -5.72
CA ASN A 121 -11.77 10.15 -6.09
C ASN A 121 -12.21 8.76 -5.62
N SER A 122 -11.44 7.73 -5.96
CA SER A 122 -11.68 6.35 -5.57
C SER A 122 -10.39 5.67 -5.14
N ILE A 123 -10.48 4.41 -4.72
CA ILE A 123 -9.31 3.58 -4.43
C ILE A 123 -8.33 3.56 -5.61
N SER A 124 -7.04 3.66 -5.30
CA SER A 124 -5.97 3.59 -6.29
C SER A 124 -5.48 2.15 -6.51
N ALA A 125 -4.97 1.88 -7.71
CA ALA A 125 -4.50 0.56 -8.13
C ALA A 125 -3.40 -0.02 -7.22
N ASP A 126 -2.55 0.84 -6.65
CA ASP A 126 -1.54 0.43 -5.67
C ASP A 126 -2.17 -0.04 -4.35
N GLN A 127 -3.26 0.57 -3.89
CA GLN A 127 -3.97 0.14 -2.68
C GLN A 127 -4.75 -1.15 -2.91
N VAL A 128 -5.33 -1.33 -4.09
CA VAL A 128 -5.93 -2.62 -4.50
C VAL A 128 -4.87 -3.72 -4.50
N ALA A 129 -3.68 -3.45 -5.06
CA ALA A 129 -2.58 -4.41 -5.06
C ALA A 129 -2.05 -4.69 -3.65
N ALA A 130 -1.94 -3.67 -2.78
CA ALA A 130 -1.47 -3.80 -1.40
C ALA A 130 -2.37 -4.69 -0.56
N ALA A 131 -3.69 -4.66 -0.77
CA ALA A 131 -4.66 -5.52 -0.09
C ALA A 131 -4.43 -7.02 -0.37
N GLN A 132 -3.80 -7.36 -1.50
CA GLN A 132 -3.54 -8.75 -1.92
C GLN A 132 -2.08 -9.16 -1.70
N LEU A 133 -1.14 -8.32 -2.09
CA LEU A 133 0.30 -8.62 -2.08
C LEU A 133 0.97 -8.23 -0.77
N GLY A 134 0.41 -7.26 -0.05
CA GLY A 134 1.02 -6.68 1.14
C GLY A 134 0.81 -7.49 2.42
N LEU A 135 0.05 -8.59 2.40
CA LEU A 135 -0.36 -9.31 3.61
C LEU A 135 0.80 -9.93 4.38
N GLN A 136 1.84 -10.39 3.68
CA GLN A 136 2.98 -11.12 4.27
C GLN A 136 4.23 -10.26 4.49
N THR A 137 4.13 -8.94 4.31
CA THR A 137 5.25 -8.00 4.49
C THR A 137 4.98 -7.06 5.66
N ARG A 138 6.04 -6.53 6.31
CA ARG A 138 5.91 -5.58 7.43
C ARG A 138 5.07 -4.35 7.09
N PHE A 139 5.17 -3.87 5.85
CA PHE A 139 4.38 -2.77 5.32
C PHE A 139 3.49 -3.31 4.20
N SER A 140 2.18 -3.07 4.26
CA SER A 140 1.26 -3.44 3.16
C SER A 140 1.57 -2.65 1.89
N SER A 141 1.92 -1.38 2.06
CA SER A 141 2.29 -0.43 1.02
C SER A 141 3.26 0.60 1.59
N LEU A 142 4.02 1.24 0.71
CA LEU A 142 4.91 2.36 1.06
C LEU A 142 4.65 3.50 0.08
N GLN A 143 4.17 4.61 0.62
CA GLN A 143 3.94 5.85 -0.12
C GLN A 143 5.11 6.79 0.09
N PHE A 144 5.47 7.52 -0.97
CA PHE A 144 6.46 8.57 -0.95
C PHE A 144 5.83 9.84 -1.52
N ASN A 145 6.04 10.96 -0.83
CA ASN A 145 5.49 12.23 -1.29
C ASN A 145 6.36 12.80 -2.41
N GLY A 146 5.71 13.46 -3.37
CA GLY A 146 6.39 14.08 -4.52
C GLY A 146 7.30 15.24 -4.14
N SER A 147 7.07 15.85 -2.97
CA SER A 147 7.85 16.98 -2.48
C SER A 147 7.96 17.01 -0.96
N GLN A 148 9.07 17.56 -0.46
CA GLN A 148 9.30 17.82 0.96
C GLN A 148 8.83 19.22 1.39
N THR A 149 8.68 20.16 0.44
CA THR A 149 8.44 21.59 0.70
C THR A 149 6.99 22.00 0.42
N GLY A 150 6.12 21.05 0.11
CA GLY A 150 4.73 21.32 -0.24
C GLY A 150 4.55 21.94 -1.63
N ASP A 151 5.63 22.09 -2.41
CA ASP A 151 5.45 22.26 -3.84
C ASP A 151 4.83 20.99 -4.40
N LEU A 152 3.88 21.17 -5.30
CA LEU A 152 3.15 20.06 -5.87
C LEU A 152 4.02 19.31 -6.90
N SER A 153 5.10 19.92 -7.39
CA SER A 153 6.05 19.32 -8.34
C SER A 153 5.37 18.67 -9.56
N GLY A 154 4.26 19.27 -10.00
CA GLY A 154 3.43 18.79 -11.10
C GLY A 154 2.44 17.68 -10.73
N HIS A 155 2.46 17.23 -9.48
CA HIS A 155 1.43 16.37 -8.92
C HIS A 155 0.26 17.22 -8.42
N GLY A 156 -1.00 16.83 -8.62
CA GLY A 156 -2.11 17.59 -8.05
C GLY A 156 -2.15 17.49 -6.51
N PRO A 157 -3.22 17.92 -5.81
CA PRO A 157 -3.22 18.22 -4.37
C PRO A 157 -2.98 17.02 -3.42
N GLY A 158 -2.79 15.81 -3.94
CA GLY A 158 -2.45 14.64 -3.14
C GLY A 158 -0.99 14.70 -2.69
N LEU A 159 -0.74 14.45 -1.39
CA LEU A 159 0.62 14.36 -0.84
C LEU A 159 1.45 13.27 -1.54
N SER A 160 0.81 12.11 -1.80
CA SER A 160 1.31 11.04 -2.67
C SER A 160 0.30 10.74 -3.79
N MET A 161 0.60 9.77 -4.67
CA MET A 161 -0.30 9.32 -5.73
C MET A 161 -1.36 8.31 -5.26
N ALA A 162 -1.30 7.87 -4.01
CA ALA A 162 -2.15 6.82 -3.46
C ALA A 162 -3.45 7.37 -2.85
N TRP A 163 -4.54 6.62 -3.02
CA TRP A 163 -5.88 6.96 -2.57
C TRP A 163 -6.55 5.74 -1.93
N ASP A 164 -7.12 5.92 -0.74
CA ASP A 164 -7.76 4.86 0.00
C ASP A 164 -9.13 4.45 -0.58
N VAL A 165 -9.76 3.45 0.04
CA VAL A 165 -11.07 2.92 -0.40
C VAL A 165 -12.18 3.98 -0.42
N SER A 166 -12.05 5.03 0.39
CA SER A 166 -12.99 6.15 0.47
C SER A 166 -12.61 7.31 -0.44
N GLY A 167 -11.57 7.17 -1.27
CA GLY A 167 -11.12 8.21 -2.17
C GLY A 167 -10.47 9.39 -1.45
N LYS A 168 -9.84 9.17 -0.28
CA LYS A 168 -9.02 10.16 0.42
C LYS A 168 -7.54 9.97 0.10
N PRO A 169 -6.75 11.06 0.06
CA PRO A 169 -5.33 10.96 -0.26
C PRO A 169 -4.56 10.27 0.88
N VAL A 170 -3.69 9.33 0.52
CA VAL A 170 -2.81 8.64 1.48
C VAL A 170 -1.45 9.36 1.48
N GLY A 171 -1.03 9.85 2.64
CA GLY A 171 0.28 10.49 2.82
C GLY A 171 1.42 9.48 2.84
N GLY A 172 2.59 9.89 2.35
CA GLY A 172 3.83 9.11 2.32
C GLY A 172 4.97 9.74 3.11
N GLN A 173 6.15 9.13 2.98
CA GLN A 173 7.38 9.62 3.59
C GLN A 173 7.94 10.81 2.79
N ASN A 174 8.42 11.82 3.51
CA ASN A 174 9.06 13.00 2.94
C ASN A 174 10.56 12.72 2.75
N GLY A 175 10.93 12.30 1.53
CA GLY A 175 12.32 12.14 1.15
C GLY A 175 13.02 10.85 1.64
N PRO A 176 14.28 10.67 1.22
CA PRO A 176 14.99 9.41 1.38
C PRO A 176 15.40 9.11 2.83
N VAL A 177 15.68 10.12 3.66
CA VAL A 177 16.06 9.94 5.07
C VAL A 177 14.89 9.38 5.88
N ALA A 178 13.72 10.00 5.77
CA ALA A 178 12.50 9.51 6.44
C ALA A 178 12.14 8.09 5.96
N ALA A 179 12.24 7.83 4.66
CA ALA A 179 12.05 6.50 4.08
C ALA A 179 13.05 5.47 4.65
N PHE A 180 14.33 5.82 4.75
CA PHE A 180 15.37 4.95 5.28
C PHE A 180 15.08 4.56 6.73
N HIS A 181 14.81 5.53 7.61
CA HIS A 181 14.47 5.23 9.00
C HIS A 181 13.17 4.43 9.11
N ARG A 182 12.17 4.72 8.27
CA ARG A 182 10.93 3.94 8.26
C ARG A 182 11.17 2.46 7.97
N LEU A 183 12.16 2.14 7.12
CA LEU A 183 12.45 0.78 6.68
C LEU A 183 13.46 0.04 7.56
N PHE A 184 14.43 0.75 8.14
CA PHE A 184 15.62 0.16 8.75
C PHE A 184 15.92 0.62 10.18
N ALA A 185 15.24 1.66 10.70
CA ALA A 185 15.51 2.13 12.05
C ALA A 185 15.07 1.10 13.08
N LYS A 186 16.02 0.62 13.89
CA LYS A 186 15.72 -0.29 14.99
C LYS A 186 14.85 0.43 16.02
N ASP A 187 13.73 -0.19 16.36
CA ASP A 187 12.98 0.21 17.54
C ASP A 187 13.72 -0.31 18.78
N THR A 188 14.26 0.60 19.57
CA THR A 188 14.97 0.30 20.82
C THR A 188 14.02 0.23 22.01
N THR A 189 12.73 0.51 21.82
CA THR A 189 11.71 0.44 22.86
C THR A 189 11.55 -1.02 23.32
N PRO A 190 11.61 -1.32 24.63
CA PRO A 190 11.31 -2.66 25.15
C PRO A 190 9.95 -3.18 24.65
N ILE A 191 9.88 -4.46 24.27
CA ILE A 191 8.67 -5.07 23.71
C ILE A 191 7.44 -4.88 24.63
N GLU A 192 7.61 -4.97 25.94
CA GLU A 192 6.52 -4.77 26.90
C GLU A 192 5.98 -3.33 26.87
N GLN A 193 6.84 -2.34 26.65
CA GLN A 193 6.39 -0.96 26.45
C GLN A 193 5.68 -0.79 25.10
N GLN A 194 6.16 -1.44 24.03
CA GLN A 194 5.48 -1.43 22.73
C GLN A 194 4.07 -2.03 22.82
N LYS A 195 3.90 -3.15 23.55
CA LYS A 195 2.60 -3.76 23.82
C LYS A 195 1.68 -2.83 24.61
N ALA A 196 2.20 -2.18 25.66
CA ALA A 196 1.42 -1.25 26.46
C ALA A 196 0.93 -0.05 25.62
N MET A 197 1.79 0.52 24.78
CA MET A 197 1.42 1.60 23.86
C MET A 197 0.37 1.14 22.83
N LEU A 198 0.50 -0.08 22.29
CA LEU A 198 -0.47 -0.66 21.37
C LEU A 198 -1.84 -0.85 22.04
N ALA A 199 -1.87 -1.39 23.26
CA ALA A 199 -3.08 -1.58 24.04
C ALA A 199 -3.77 -0.24 24.35
N GLN A 200 -3.00 0.80 24.69
CA GLN A 200 -3.53 2.15 24.89
C GLN A 200 -4.16 2.70 23.61
N LYS A 201 -3.50 2.55 22.45
CA LYS A 201 -4.05 2.98 21.16
C LYS A 201 -5.38 2.28 20.84
N ARG A 202 -5.48 0.97 21.07
CA ARG A 202 -6.73 0.20 20.90
C ARG A 202 -7.83 0.74 21.81
N SER A 203 -7.55 0.91 23.10
CA SER A 203 -8.51 1.44 24.06
C SER A 203 -9.06 2.82 23.66
N VAL A 204 -8.20 3.71 23.12
CA VAL A 204 -8.63 5.01 22.59
C VAL A 204 -9.54 4.83 21.38
N LEU A 205 -9.22 3.93 20.44
CA LEU A 205 -10.06 3.67 19.27
C LEU A 205 -11.42 3.08 19.66
N ASP A 206 -11.46 2.17 20.63
CA ASP A 206 -12.72 1.60 21.16
C ASP A 206 -13.62 2.70 21.72
N ALA A 207 -13.07 3.59 22.56
CA ALA A 207 -13.82 4.71 23.12
C ALA A 207 -14.33 5.67 22.03
N VAL A 208 -13.52 5.92 20.99
CA VAL A 208 -13.92 6.74 19.84
C VAL A 208 -15.04 6.06 19.04
N LEU A 209 -14.95 4.74 18.81
CA LEU A 209 -15.99 3.96 18.13
C LEU A 209 -17.31 3.97 18.87
N ASP A 210 -17.29 3.81 20.19
CA ASP A 210 -18.49 3.83 21.02
C ASP A 210 -19.18 5.21 20.98
N ASN A 211 -18.39 6.28 21.07
CA ASN A 211 -18.89 7.65 20.91
C ASN A 211 -19.47 7.89 19.52
N ALA A 212 -18.80 7.43 18.47
CA ALA A 212 -19.28 7.56 17.09
C ALA A 212 -20.59 6.79 16.88
N LYS A 213 -20.71 5.56 17.38
CA LYS A 213 -21.95 4.78 17.35
C LYS A 213 -23.07 5.44 18.14
N ALA A 214 -22.75 6.09 19.27
CA ALA A 214 -23.74 6.83 20.04
C ALA A 214 -24.29 8.04 19.26
N LEU A 215 -23.40 8.77 18.58
CA LEU A 215 -23.77 9.89 17.72
C LEU A 215 -24.64 9.43 16.54
N GLN A 216 -24.32 8.29 15.92
CA GLN A 216 -25.06 7.72 14.78
C GLN A 216 -26.58 7.63 15.03
N ARG A 217 -26.97 7.28 16.27
CA ARG A 217 -28.38 7.09 16.64
C ARG A 217 -29.23 8.35 16.54
N GLY A 218 -28.60 9.53 16.56
CA GLY A 218 -29.28 10.83 16.48
C GLY A 218 -29.11 11.55 15.14
N LEU A 219 -28.41 10.96 14.16
CA LEU A 219 -28.06 11.63 12.91
C LEU A 219 -29.09 11.43 11.80
N ALA A 220 -29.26 12.47 10.98
CA ALA A 220 -30.01 12.38 9.74
C ALA A 220 -29.29 11.48 8.72
N LYS A 221 -30.02 10.97 7.73
CA LYS A 221 -29.47 10.05 6.72
C LYS A 221 -28.29 10.66 5.93
N SER A 222 -28.28 11.97 5.71
CA SER A 222 -27.18 12.69 5.07
C SER A 222 -25.88 12.63 5.88
N ASP A 223 -26.00 12.68 7.20
CA ASP A 223 -24.84 12.76 8.11
C ASP A 223 -24.26 11.37 8.38
N ASN A 224 -25.10 10.33 8.28
CA ASN A 224 -24.65 8.94 8.35
C ASN A 224 -23.61 8.59 7.28
N ALA A 225 -23.68 9.19 6.08
CA ALA A 225 -22.66 8.99 5.06
C ALA A 225 -21.29 9.53 5.50
N LYS A 226 -21.28 10.67 6.19
CA LYS A 226 -20.04 11.25 6.72
C LYS A 226 -19.46 10.43 7.87
N LEU A 227 -20.34 9.87 8.70
CA LEU A 227 -19.93 9.00 9.79
C LEU A 227 -19.38 7.66 9.28
N GLU A 228 -19.90 7.13 8.17
CA GLU A 228 -19.33 5.92 7.54
C GLU A 228 -17.89 6.16 7.05
N GLU A 229 -17.58 7.33 6.47
CA GLU A 229 -16.19 7.71 6.15
C GLU A 229 -15.30 7.69 7.41
N TYR A 230 -15.83 8.15 8.54
CA TYR A 230 -15.10 8.17 9.81
C TYR A 230 -14.85 6.75 10.34
N PHE A 231 -15.86 5.87 10.29
CA PHE A 231 -15.69 4.47 10.68
C PHE A 231 -14.69 3.72 9.80
N GLN A 232 -14.67 4.01 8.50
CA GLN A 232 -13.67 3.44 7.60
C GLN A 232 -12.25 3.88 7.98
N GLY A 233 -12.05 5.17 8.30
CA GLY A 233 -10.76 5.66 8.79
C GLY A 233 -10.30 4.98 10.08
N ILE A 234 -11.21 4.67 11.00
CA ILE A 234 -10.88 3.90 12.22
C ILE A 234 -10.43 2.48 11.87
N ARG A 235 -11.16 1.79 10.99
CA ARG A 235 -10.84 0.42 10.54
C ARG A 235 -9.45 0.35 9.89
N ASP A 236 -9.06 1.38 9.15
CA ASP A 236 -7.73 1.47 8.55
C ASP A 236 -6.62 1.60 9.61
N ILE A 237 -6.88 2.36 10.68
CA ILE A 237 -5.95 2.47 11.82
C ILE A 237 -5.85 1.13 12.57
N GLU A 238 -6.97 0.47 12.85
CA GLU A 238 -6.99 -0.84 13.51
C GLU A 238 -6.19 -1.88 12.71
N THR A 239 -6.39 -1.93 11.39
CA THR A 239 -5.65 -2.82 10.49
C THR A 239 -4.15 -2.56 10.55
N ARG A 240 -3.75 -1.28 10.62
CA ARG A 240 -2.34 -0.90 10.78
C ARG A 240 -1.78 -1.31 12.14
N LEU A 241 -2.55 -1.16 13.22
CA LEU A 241 -2.13 -1.57 14.57
C LEU A 241 -2.00 -3.09 14.70
N ALA A 242 -2.94 -3.86 14.13
CA ALA A 242 -2.85 -5.32 14.09
C ALA A 242 -1.57 -5.78 13.35
N LYS A 243 -1.18 -5.04 12.31
CA LYS A 243 0.07 -5.29 11.59
C LYS A 243 1.30 -4.88 12.39
N GLU A 244 1.27 -3.75 13.09
CA GLU A 244 2.34 -3.36 14.02
C GLU A 244 2.56 -4.46 15.09
N GLU A 245 1.48 -5.05 15.61
CA GLU A 245 1.53 -6.16 16.56
C GLU A 245 2.15 -7.42 15.97
N GLN A 246 1.72 -7.83 14.77
CA GLN A 246 2.23 -9.01 14.08
C GLN A 246 3.75 -8.95 13.87
N TRP A 247 4.27 -7.75 13.62
CA TRP A 247 5.70 -7.51 13.33
C TRP A 247 6.49 -7.00 14.54
N MET A 248 5.87 -6.99 15.73
CA MET A 248 6.51 -6.66 16.99
C MET A 248 7.55 -7.73 17.35
N GLY A 249 8.74 -7.29 17.78
CA GLY A 249 9.84 -8.21 18.12
C GLY A 249 10.51 -8.91 16.93
N VAL A 250 9.89 -8.90 15.74
CA VAL A 250 10.54 -9.38 14.51
C VAL A 250 11.68 -8.39 14.16
N PRO A 251 12.92 -8.85 13.94
CA PRO A 251 14.01 -7.96 13.56
C PRO A 251 13.73 -7.21 12.25
N GLN A 252 14.18 -5.96 12.17
CA GLN A 252 14.20 -5.25 10.90
C GLN A 252 15.35 -5.75 10.02
N PRO A 253 15.20 -5.73 8.68
CA PRO A 253 16.30 -6.05 7.78
C PRO A 253 17.47 -5.09 7.99
N LYS A 254 18.70 -5.59 7.82
CA LYS A 254 19.88 -4.71 7.76
C LYS A 254 19.80 -3.86 6.50
N ALA A 255 20.07 -2.57 6.62
CA ALA A 255 20.13 -1.69 5.46
C ALA A 255 21.27 -2.15 4.52
N PRO A 256 21.00 -2.40 3.23
CA PRO A 256 22.04 -2.75 2.25
C PRO A 256 22.86 -1.53 1.80
N LEU A 257 22.49 -0.33 2.27
CA LEU A 257 23.03 0.97 1.88
C LEU A 257 23.30 1.79 3.15
N PRO A 258 24.27 2.71 3.14
CA PRO A 258 24.43 3.67 4.23
C PRO A 258 23.20 4.59 4.34
N GLU A 259 23.03 5.20 5.51
CA GLU A 259 22.01 6.23 5.71
C GLU A 259 22.21 7.38 4.70
N PRO A 260 21.16 7.77 3.95
CA PRO A 260 21.27 8.83 2.97
C PRO A 260 21.52 10.18 3.64
N LYS A 261 22.31 11.05 3.00
CA LYS A 261 22.46 12.45 3.45
C LYS A 261 21.13 13.20 3.34
N PRO A 262 20.86 14.20 4.20
CA PRO A 262 19.73 15.11 4.03
C PRO A 262 19.68 15.73 2.62
N GLY A 263 18.48 15.85 2.06
CA GLY A 263 18.24 16.34 0.69
C GLY A 263 17.99 15.21 -0.33
N VAL A 264 17.89 15.58 -1.61
CA VAL A 264 17.72 14.63 -2.71
C VAL A 264 19.09 14.33 -3.31
N ASN A 265 19.71 13.22 -2.90
CA ASN A 265 20.92 12.70 -3.53
C ASN A 265 20.58 12.09 -4.91
N GLY A 266 21.52 12.13 -5.86
CA GLY A 266 21.33 11.61 -7.21
C GLY A 266 20.91 12.65 -8.25
N LYS A 267 20.49 13.87 -7.88
CA LYS A 267 20.20 14.94 -8.86
C LYS A 267 21.44 15.28 -9.71
N GLU A 268 22.60 15.34 -9.07
CA GLU A 268 23.88 15.55 -9.75
C GLU A 268 24.30 14.33 -10.59
N GLU A 269 23.90 13.11 -10.20
CA GLU A 269 24.17 11.87 -10.95
C GLU A 269 23.22 11.69 -12.15
N ILE A 270 22.09 12.41 -12.17
CA ILE A 270 21.11 12.46 -13.26
C ILE A 270 21.38 13.63 -14.22
N LYS A 271 22.28 14.55 -13.89
CA LYS A 271 22.77 15.56 -14.85
C LYS A 271 23.56 14.84 -15.95
N LEU A 272 22.89 14.65 -17.09
CA LEU A 272 23.52 14.25 -18.36
C LEU A 272 24.40 15.37 -18.90
#